data_AF-A0AA38GJH5-F1
#
_entry.id   AF-A0AA38GJH5-F1
#
_cell.length_a   1.000
_cell.length_b   1.000
_cell.length_c   1.000
_cell.angle_alpha   90.00
_cell.angle_beta   90.00
_cell.angle_gamma   90.00
#
_symmetry.space_group_name_H-M   'P 1'
#
loop_
_entity.id
_entity.type
_entity.pdbx_description
1 polymer ?
#
loop_
_entity_poly.entity_id
_entity_poly.type
_entity_poly.pdbx_seq_one_letter_code
_entity_poly.pdbx_strand_id
1 'polypeptide(L)'
;KERLAALPLHPISVDQPFMQWGLDFIGVINPNSSQGHKWILKATDYFTKWIEAVALKEANESSILDFYEGITTIFGIPATIISDNALAFIGSKVTEWAVKNGIYLSTSSNYYPQGNVQAESTNKNLLRIISRTLDENQRSWHTKLKSALWADRITPKRST
;
A
#
# COMPACT_ATOMS: atom_id res chain seq x y z
N LYS A 1 -5.71 21.25 -27.66
CA LYS A 1 -5.37 20.41 -26.50
C LYS A 1 -4.71 19.15 -27.03
N GLU A 2 -3.39 19.15 -27.16
CA GLU A 2 -2.63 17.94 -27.50
C GLU A 2 -2.71 16.95 -26.34
N ARG A 3 -3.10 15.70 -26.64
CA ARG A 3 -2.86 14.57 -25.74
C ARG A 3 -1.36 14.28 -25.83
N LEU A 4 -0.65 14.44 -24.72
CA LEU A 4 0.71 13.90 -24.59
C LEU A 4 0.66 12.41 -24.95
N ALA A 5 1.53 11.99 -25.88
CA ALA A 5 1.67 10.59 -26.24
C ALA A 5 2.00 9.77 -24.98
N ALA A 6 1.33 8.63 -24.80
CA ALA A 6 1.63 7.73 -23.70
C ALA A 6 3.10 7.31 -23.79
N LEU A 7 3.88 7.61 -22.75
CA LEU A 7 5.27 7.17 -22.65
C LEU A 7 5.32 5.64 -22.74
N PRO A 8 6.35 5.07 -23.40
CA PRO A 8 6.50 3.62 -23.48
C PRO A 8 6.51 3.01 -22.07
N LEU A 9 5.63 2.04 -21.86
CA LEU A 9 5.46 1.36 -20.59
C LEU A 9 6.63 0.39 -20.41
N HIS A 10 7.52 0.66 -19.46
CA HIS A 10 8.58 -0.28 -19.08
C HIS A 10 8.00 -1.33 -18.13
N PRO A 11 8.08 -2.64 -18.46
CA PRO A 11 7.74 -3.69 -17.51
C PRO A 11 8.62 -3.57 -16.27
N ILE A 12 8.02 -3.68 -15.09
CA ILE A 12 8.77 -3.73 -13.85
C ILE A 12 9.39 -5.12 -13.77
N SER A 13 10.68 -5.25 -14.07
CA SER A 13 11.45 -6.47 -13.83
C SER A 13 11.85 -6.51 -12.36
N VAL A 14 10.94 -6.98 -11.50
CA VAL A 14 11.33 -7.43 -10.16
C VAL A 14 11.68 -8.90 -10.30
N ASP A 15 12.90 -9.28 -9.95
CA ASP A 15 13.37 -10.65 -10.13
C ASP A 15 13.21 -11.50 -8.86
N GLN A 16 12.83 -10.88 -7.74
CA GLN A 16 12.80 -11.50 -6.42
C GLN A 16 11.60 -11.05 -5.57
N PRO A 17 10.93 -11.99 -4.86
CA PRO A 17 9.92 -11.66 -3.86
C PRO A 17 10.41 -10.64 -2.83
N PHE A 18 9.52 -9.72 -2.43
CA PHE A 18 9.71 -8.79 -1.30
C PHE A 18 10.85 -7.78 -1.44
N MET A 19 11.49 -7.69 -2.61
CA MET A 19 12.55 -6.72 -2.87
C MET A 19 12.02 -5.33 -3.22
N GLN A 20 10.78 -5.24 -3.70
CA GLN A 20 10.17 -3.97 -4.09
C GLN A 20 8.72 -3.90 -3.64
N TRP A 21 8.41 -2.89 -2.83
CA TRP A 21 7.07 -2.64 -2.31
C TRP A 21 6.51 -1.33 -2.82
N GLY A 22 5.24 -1.32 -3.22
CA GLY A 22 4.48 -0.09 -3.48
C GLY A 22 3.53 0.21 -2.34
N LEU A 23 3.61 1.41 -1.78
CA LEU A 23 2.76 1.92 -0.72
C LEU A 23 1.73 2.90 -1.23
N ASP A 24 0.56 2.85 -0.61
CA ASP A 24 -0.55 3.71 -0.94
C ASP A 24 -1.46 3.93 0.27
N PHE A 25 -1.97 5.15 0.40
CA PHE A 25 -3.04 5.46 1.33
C PHE A 25 -4.38 5.22 0.64
N ILE A 26 -5.09 4.20 1.11
CA ILE A 26 -6.50 4.08 0.77
C ILE A 26 -7.22 5.14 1.61
N GLY A 27 -7.77 6.14 0.89
CA GLY A 27 -8.25 7.41 1.41
C GLY A 27 -9.24 7.34 2.58
N VAL A 28 -9.66 8.51 3.06
CA VAL A 28 -10.48 8.61 4.29
C VAL A 28 -11.75 7.76 4.18
N ILE A 29 -11.83 6.72 5.00
CA ILE A 29 -12.99 5.82 5.05
C ILE A 29 -14.07 6.46 5.90
N ASN A 30 -15.20 6.73 5.26
CA ASN A 30 -16.38 7.28 5.90
C ASN A 30 -17.48 6.20 5.99
N PRO A 31 -18.11 6.03 7.17
CA PRO A 31 -17.80 6.70 8.44
C PRO A 31 -16.48 6.24 9.06
N ASN A 32 -15.85 7.12 9.86
CA ASN A 32 -14.71 6.73 10.70
C ASN A 32 -15.09 5.51 11.55
N SER A 33 -14.11 4.62 11.76
CA SER A 33 -14.37 3.43 12.56
C SER A 33 -14.80 3.77 14.00
N SER A 34 -15.34 2.78 14.72
CA SER A 34 -15.73 2.93 16.12
C SER A 34 -14.54 3.28 17.02
N GLN A 35 -13.31 2.95 16.61
CA GLN A 35 -12.08 3.29 17.31
C GLN A 35 -11.37 4.54 16.75
N GLY A 36 -11.97 5.23 15.77
CA GLY A 36 -11.44 6.48 15.23
C GLY A 36 -10.39 6.33 14.12
N HIS A 37 -10.12 5.11 13.63
CA HIS A 37 -9.36 4.92 12.40
C HIS A 37 -10.07 5.60 11.23
N LYS A 38 -9.29 6.24 10.36
CA LYS A 38 -9.76 7.01 9.20
C LYS A 38 -9.09 6.58 7.91
N TRP A 39 -7.89 6.03 7.96
CA TRP A 39 -7.11 5.63 6.79
C TRP A 39 -6.81 4.13 6.80
N ILE A 40 -6.56 3.57 5.63
CA ILE A 40 -5.84 2.30 5.51
C ILE A 40 -4.53 2.59 4.78
N LEU A 41 -3.42 2.28 5.43
CA LEU A 41 -2.12 2.25 4.76
C LEU A 41 -1.90 0.83 4.23
N LYS A 42 -1.58 0.71 2.95
CA LYS A 42 -1.35 -0.56 2.28
C LYS A 42 0.02 -0.58 1.64
N ALA A 43 0.69 -1.73 1.70
CA ALA A 43 1.86 -2.06 0.90
C ALA A 43 1.56 -3.27 0.01
N THR A 44 2.08 -3.26 -1.21
CA THR A 44 1.97 -4.38 -2.17
C THR A 44 3.36 -4.76 -2.64
N ASP A 45 3.74 -6.02 -2.46
CA ASP A 45 4.95 -6.57 -3.06
C ASP A 45 4.77 -6.68 -4.58
N TYR A 46 5.71 -6.13 -5.34
CA TYR A 46 5.58 -6.02 -6.79
C TYR A 46 5.76 -7.36 -7.50
N PHE A 47 6.51 -8.30 -6.92
CA PHE A 47 6.74 -9.62 -7.49
C PHE A 47 5.56 -10.57 -7.24
N THR A 48 5.29 -10.88 -5.97
CA THR A 48 4.26 -11.86 -5.55
C THR A 48 2.84 -11.30 -5.60
N LYS A 49 2.68 -9.98 -5.71
CA LYS A 49 1.43 -9.27 -5.50
C LYS A 49 0.86 -9.45 -4.09
N TRP A 50 1.67 -9.88 -3.11
CA TRP A 50 1.29 -9.97 -1.71
C TRP A 50 0.93 -8.59 -1.15
N ILE A 51 -0.09 -8.52 -0.30
CA ILE A 51 -0.53 -7.26 0.30
C ILE A 51 -0.42 -7.29 1.83
N GLU A 52 0.12 -6.21 2.40
CA GLU A 52 0.04 -5.87 3.80
C GLU A 52 -0.77 -4.59 3.97
N ALA A 53 -1.58 -4.48 5.02
CA ALA A 53 -2.31 -3.25 5.30
C ALA A 53 -2.61 -3.07 6.78
N VAL A 54 -2.67 -1.81 7.21
CA VAL A 54 -3.01 -1.41 8.58
C VAL A 54 -4.02 -0.26 8.58
N ALA A 55 -4.96 -0.28 9.53
CA ALA A 55 -5.88 0.83 9.75
C ALA A 55 -5.21 1.89 10.62
N LEU A 56 -5.25 3.16 10.22
CA LEU A 56 -4.58 4.25 10.90
C LEU A 56 -5.56 5.32 11.40
N LYS A 57 -5.28 5.86 12.58
CA LYS A 57 -5.98 7.02 13.17
C LYS A 57 -5.39 8.35 12.74
N GLU A 58 -4.15 8.35 12.26
CA GLU A 58 -3.37 9.47 11.74
C GLU A 58 -2.40 8.97 10.67
N ALA A 59 -2.22 9.73 9.60
CA ALA A 59 -1.25 9.44 8.54
C ALA A 59 0.01 10.30 8.76
N ASN A 60 0.84 9.90 9.72
CA ASN A 60 2.07 10.60 10.11
C ASN A 60 3.29 9.70 9.95
N GLU A 61 4.50 10.28 10.03
CA GLU A 61 5.76 9.55 9.85
C GLU A 61 5.93 8.38 10.83
N SER A 62 5.50 8.54 12.09
CA SER A 62 5.61 7.47 13.10
C SER A 62 4.80 6.24 12.70
N SER A 63 3.57 6.46 12.24
CA SER A 63 2.67 5.36 11.83
C SER A 63 3.19 4.63 10.58
N ILE A 64 3.91 5.35 9.70
CA ILE A 64 4.54 4.77 8.52
C ILE A 64 5.78 3.95 8.91
N LEU A 65 6.61 4.47 9.82
CA LEU A 65 7.77 3.75 10.34
C LEU A 65 7.37 2.45 11.03
N ASP A 66 6.36 2.49 11.91
CA ASP A 66 5.83 1.29 12.59
C ASP A 66 5.38 0.23 11.55
N PHE A 67 4.76 0.69 10.46
CA PHE A 67 4.32 -0.19 9.38
C PHE A 67 5.50 -0.77 8.59
N TYR A 68 6.51 0.04 8.26
CA TYR A 68 7.72 -0.44 7.62
C TYR A 68 8.47 -1.46 8.46
N GLU A 69 8.64 -1.21 9.76
CA GLU A 69 9.28 -2.14 10.69
C GLU A 69 8.55 -3.48 10.74
N GLY A 70 7.21 -3.46 10.72
CA GLY A 70 6.40 -4.66 10.62
C GLY A 70 6.66 -5.46 9.34
N ILE A 71 6.76 -4.80 8.19
CA ILE A 71 7.11 -5.44 6.91
C ILE A 71 8.53 -6.01 6.98
N THR A 72 9.51 -5.21 7.40
CA THR A 72 10.92 -5.64 7.39
C THR A 72 11.22 -6.77 8.37
N THR A 73 10.49 -6.83 9.48
CA THR A 73 10.66 -7.90 10.49
C THR A 73 10.18 -9.25 9.97
N ILE A 74 9.15 -9.27 9.11
CA ILE A 74 8.54 -10.51 8.61
C ILE A 74 9.15 -10.94 7.27
N PHE A 75 9.36 -9.99 6.35
CA PHE A 75 9.75 -10.28 4.97
C PHE A 75 11.22 -9.94 4.67
N GLY A 76 11.94 -9.33 5.62
CA GLY A 76 13.28 -8.82 5.42
C GLY A 76 13.32 -7.41 4.85
N ILE A 77 14.53 -6.86 4.71
CA ILE A 77 14.75 -5.49 4.24
C ILE A 77 14.56 -5.44 2.72
N PRO A 78 13.59 -4.67 2.20
CA PRO A 78 13.42 -4.51 0.75
C PRO A 78 14.54 -3.64 0.16
N ALA A 79 14.86 -3.83 -1.11
CA ALA A 79 15.76 -2.93 -1.80
C ALA A 79 15.10 -1.59 -2.13
N THR A 80 13.81 -1.60 -2.47
CA THR A 80 13.09 -0.39 -2.90
C THR A 80 11.70 -0.30 -2.30
N ILE A 81 11.34 0.90 -1.88
CA ILE A 81 9.99 1.25 -1.47
C ILE A 81 9.52 2.40 -2.36
N ILE A 82 8.41 2.20 -3.05
CA ILE A 82 7.76 3.19 -3.89
C ILE A 82 6.52 3.71 -3.16
N SER A 83 6.35 5.02 -3.07
CA SER A 83 5.12 5.66 -2.57
C SER A 83 4.69 6.81 -3.47
N ASP A 84 3.50 7.35 -3.25
CA ASP A 84 3.15 8.66 -3.80
C ASP A 84 3.93 9.78 -3.09
N ASN A 85 3.72 11.03 -3.51
CA ASN A 85 4.34 12.22 -2.93
C ASN A 85 3.64 12.70 -1.64
N ALA A 86 2.87 11.86 -0.94
CA ALA A 86 2.27 12.29 0.32
C ALA A 86 3.37 12.64 1.34
N LEU A 87 3.20 13.78 2.01
CA LEU A 87 4.19 14.34 2.94
C LEU A 87 4.65 13.35 4.01
N ALA A 88 3.75 12.45 4.43
CA ALA A 88 4.03 11.45 5.43
C ALA A 88 5.09 10.43 4.97
N PHE A 89 5.20 10.13 3.67
CA PHE A 89 6.19 9.20 3.13
C PHE A 89 7.56 9.82 2.84
N ILE A 90 7.61 11.14 2.66
CA ILE A 90 8.85 11.88 2.33
C ILE A 90 9.40 12.69 3.51
N GLY A 91 8.87 12.45 4.71
CA GLY A 91 9.34 13.11 5.91
C GLY A 91 10.80 12.73 6.26
N SER A 92 11.45 13.57 7.06
CA SER A 92 12.87 13.41 7.36
C SER A 92 13.13 12.13 8.14
N LYS A 93 12.25 11.73 9.07
CA LYS A 93 12.42 10.51 9.87
C LYS A 93 12.29 9.26 9.00
N VAL A 94 11.35 9.27 8.07
CA VAL A 94 11.17 8.17 7.10
C VAL A 94 12.39 8.04 6.19
N THR A 95 12.89 9.17 5.69
CA THR A 95 14.07 9.20 4.83
C THR A 95 15.33 8.72 5.57
N GLU A 96 15.57 9.22 6.79
CA GLU A 96 16.69 8.81 7.64
C GLU A 96 16.65 7.31 7.96
N TRP A 97 15.47 6.79 8.31
CA TRP A 97 15.28 5.36 8.58
C TRP A 97 15.57 4.51 7.35
N ALA A 98 15.11 4.90 6.17
CA ALA A 98 15.36 4.15 4.94
C ALA A 98 16.85 4.14 4.59
N VAL A 99 17.52 5.29 4.67
CA VAL A 99 18.98 5.39 4.45
C VAL A 99 19.74 4.49 5.42
N LYS A 100 19.39 4.51 6.71
CA LYS A 100 20.01 3.66 7.74
C LYS A 100 19.90 2.17 7.43
N ASN A 101 18.79 1.74 6.83
CA ASN A 101 18.54 0.35 6.48
C ASN A 101 18.98 -0.01 5.04
N GLY A 102 19.58 0.92 4.29
CA GLY A 102 20.01 0.68 2.91
C GLY A 102 18.85 0.55 1.91
N ILE A 103 17.69 1.14 2.22
CA ILE A 103 16.48 1.08 1.42
C ILE A 103 16.43 2.30 0.49
N TYR A 104 16.19 2.06 -0.81
CA TYR A 104 15.93 3.13 -1.76
C TYR A 104 14.47 3.56 -1.71
N LEU A 105 14.20 4.80 -1.29
CA LEU A 105 12.87 5.41 -1.39
C LEU A 105 12.71 6.07 -2.76
N SER A 106 11.63 5.74 -3.45
CA SER A 106 11.26 6.35 -4.73
C SER A 106 9.86 6.91 -4.64
N THR A 107 9.66 8.16 -5.06
CA THR A 107 8.31 8.71 -5.21
C THR A 107 7.83 8.56 -6.64
N SER A 108 6.59 8.11 -6.80
CA SER A 108 5.98 7.96 -8.11
C SER A 108 5.59 9.33 -8.67
N SER A 109 6.54 10.06 -9.25
CA SER A 109 6.24 11.20 -10.12
C SER A 109 5.94 10.68 -11.54
N ASN A 110 4.66 10.47 -11.87
CA ASN A 110 4.16 10.10 -13.21
C ASN A 110 4.77 8.85 -13.92
N TYR A 111 5.72 8.14 -13.30
CA TYR A 111 6.58 7.15 -13.97
C TYR A 111 6.01 5.72 -13.97
N TYR A 112 5.00 5.43 -13.14
CA TYR A 112 4.45 4.08 -12.98
C TYR A 112 2.94 3.97 -13.26
N PRO A 113 2.46 4.28 -14.49
CA PRO A 113 1.03 4.21 -14.81
C PRO A 113 0.42 2.83 -14.55
N GLN A 114 1.12 1.74 -14.91
CA GLN A 114 0.61 0.38 -14.70
C GLN A 114 0.60 -0.04 -13.23
N GLY A 115 1.64 0.29 -12.47
CA GLY A 115 1.70 0.04 -11.03
C GLY A 115 0.56 0.75 -10.30
N ASN A 116 0.29 2.00 -10.67
CA ASN A 116 -0.81 2.77 -10.09
C ASN A 116 -2.20 2.19 -10.44
N VAL A 117 -2.43 1.79 -11.71
CA VAL A 117 -3.68 1.14 -12.13
C VAL A 117 -3.90 -0.19 -11.39
N GLN A 118 -2.84 -0.98 -11.21
CA GLN A 118 -2.91 -2.23 -10.46
C GLN A 118 -3.14 -2.00 -8.96
N ALA A 119 -2.48 -0.99 -8.38
CA ALA A 119 -2.71 -0.57 -7.00
C ALA A 119 -4.17 -0.16 -6.78
N GLU A 120 -4.73 0.69 -7.66
CA GLU A 120 -6.14 1.10 -7.61
C GLU A 120 -7.10 -0.09 -7.66
N SER A 121 -6.89 -1.03 -8.59
CA SER A 121 -7.74 -2.23 -8.72
C SER A 121 -7.70 -3.07 -7.45
N THR A 122 -6.51 -3.25 -6.87
CA THR A 122 -6.30 -4.01 -5.63
C THR A 122 -6.95 -3.30 -4.44
N ASN A 123 -6.84 -1.97 -4.35
CA ASN A 123 -7.48 -1.17 -3.30
C ASN A 123 -9.01 -1.28 -3.39
N LYS A 124 -9.57 -1.17 -4.60
CA LYS A 124 -11.00 -1.35 -4.87
C LYS A 124 -11.49 -2.74 -4.45
N ASN A 125 -10.70 -3.79 -4.73
CA ASN A 125 -11.00 -5.15 -4.31
C ASN A 125 -10.98 -5.31 -2.78
N LEU A 126 -9.95 -4.80 -2.10
CA LEU A 126 -9.84 -4.84 -0.64
C LEU A 126 -11.03 -4.14 0.01
N LEU A 127 -11.36 -2.92 -0.43
CA LEU A 127 -12.54 -2.18 0.06
C LEU A 127 -13.83 -2.95 -0.21
N ARG A 128 -13.99 -3.59 -1.38
CA ARG A 128 -15.17 -4.41 -1.68
C ARG A 128 -15.32 -5.59 -0.73
N ILE A 129 -14.22 -6.29 -0.41
CA ILE A 129 -14.24 -7.41 0.53
C ILE A 129 -14.66 -6.90 1.92
N ILE A 130 -14.04 -5.81 2.40
CA ILE A 130 -14.40 -5.18 3.67
C ILE A 130 -15.90 -4.85 3.68
N SER A 131 -16.40 -4.11 2.68
CA SER A 131 -17.80 -3.72 2.59
C SER A 131 -18.78 -4.89 2.60
N ARG A 132 -18.43 -6.03 2.00
CA ARG A 132 -19.27 -7.24 2.00
C ARG A 132 -19.29 -7.98 3.32
N THR A 133 -18.27 -7.79 4.15
CA THR A 133 -18.14 -8.41 5.47
C THR A 133 -18.63 -7.51 6.61
N LEU A 134 -18.99 -6.26 6.29
CA LEU A 134 -19.65 -5.37 7.22
C LEU A 134 -21.08 -5.87 7.48
N ASP A 135 -21.43 -5.93 8.75
CA ASP A 135 -22.79 -6.14 9.24
C ASP A 135 -23.53 -4.79 9.28
N GLU A 136 -24.57 -4.67 10.10
CA GLU A 136 -25.32 -3.42 10.30
C GLU A 136 -24.41 -2.26 10.76
N ASN A 137 -23.27 -2.54 11.41
CA ASN A 137 -22.36 -1.53 11.92
C ASN A 137 -21.23 -1.22 10.94
N GLN A 138 -21.46 -0.24 10.07
CA GLN A 138 -20.49 0.26 9.09
C GLN A 138 -19.20 0.80 9.73
N ARG A 139 -19.21 1.15 11.03
CA ARG A 139 -18.03 1.66 11.75
C ARG A 139 -17.10 0.55 12.26
N SER A 140 -17.43 -0.73 12.01
CA SER A 140 -16.59 -1.87 12.41
C SER A 140 -15.53 -2.27 11.38
N TRP A 141 -15.38 -1.51 10.29
CA TRP A 141 -14.55 -1.89 9.14
C TRP A 141 -13.09 -2.22 9.48
N HIS A 142 -12.50 -1.55 10.47
CA HIS A 142 -11.11 -1.79 10.89
C HIS A 142 -10.91 -3.21 11.44
N THR A 143 -11.94 -3.80 12.05
CA THR A 143 -11.90 -5.18 12.56
C THR A 143 -11.93 -6.22 11.44
N LYS A 144 -12.53 -5.88 10.30
CA LYS A 144 -12.67 -6.78 9.14
C LYS A 144 -11.44 -6.77 8.23
N LEU A 145 -10.54 -5.80 8.40
CA LEU A 145 -9.35 -5.64 7.56
C LEU A 145 -8.48 -6.92 7.53
N LYS A 146 -8.22 -7.54 8.68
CA LYS A 146 -7.43 -8.78 8.75
C LYS A 146 -8.08 -9.93 7.97
N SER A 147 -9.39 -10.11 8.11
CA SER A 147 -10.14 -11.12 7.36
C SER A 147 -10.16 -10.83 5.86
N ALA A 148 -10.25 -9.55 5.47
CA ALA A 148 -10.21 -9.15 4.08
C ALA A 148 -8.83 -9.38 3.45
N LEU A 149 -7.74 -9.09 4.18
CA LEU A 149 -6.37 -9.41 3.76
C LEU A 149 -6.18 -10.92 3.60
N TRP A 150 -6.66 -11.72 4.54
CA TRP A 150 -6.61 -13.18 4.44
C TRP A 150 -7.34 -13.68 3.18
N ALA A 151 -8.56 -13.21 2.93
CA ALA A 151 -9.33 -13.57 1.75
C ALA A 151 -8.62 -13.19 0.43
N ASP A 152 -8.00 -12.01 0.36
CA ASP A 152 -7.22 -11.60 -0.82
C ASP A 152 -5.99 -12.50 -1.03
N ARG A 153 -5.25 -12.81 0.05
CA ARG A 153 -4.01 -13.61 -0.01
C ARG A 153 -4.24 -15.04 -0.48
N ILE A 154 -5.39 -15.64 -0.16
CA ILE A 154 -5.73 -17.00 -0.60
C ILE A 154 -6.43 -17.04 -1.96
N THR A 155 -6.86 -15.89 -2.49
CA THR A 155 -7.55 -15.84 -3.79
C THR A 155 -6.52 -15.92 -4.92
N PRO A 156 -6.63 -16.90 -5.85
CA PRO A 156 -5.73 -16.96 -7.01
C PRO A 156 -5.78 -15.67 -7.83
N LYS A 157 -4.65 -15.00 -7.96
CA LYS A 157 -4.50 -13.80 -8.79
C LYS A 157 -4.22 -14.26 -10.22
N ARG A 158 -4.98 -13.75 -11.19
CA ARG A 158 -4.69 -14.03 -12.61
C ARG A 158 -3.38 -13.34 -12.96
N SER A 159 -2.42 -14.11 -13.48
CA SER A 159 -1.20 -13.51 -14.06
C SER A 159 -1.61 -12.58 -15.20
N THR A 160 -1.16 -11.33 -15.13
CA THR A 160 -1.21 -10.34 -16.21
C THR A 160 0.08 -10.39 -17.00
#